data_AF-I4B3W2-F1
#
_entry.id   AF-I4B3W2-F1
#
_cell.length_a   1.000
_cell.length_b   1.000
_cell.length_c   1.000
_cell.angle_alpha   90.00
_cell.angle_beta   90.00
_cell.angle_gamma   90.00
#
_symmetry.space_group_name_H-M   'P 1'
#
loop_
_entity.id
_entity.type
_entity.pdbx_description
1 polymer ?
#
loop_
_entity_poly.entity_id
_entity_poly.type
_entity_poly.pdbx_seq_one_letter_code
_entity_poly.pdbx_strand_id
1 'polypeptide(L)'
;MLKKINIALATLAMVAITTSASAIEEAFKAGKDSQKAADLAETEKRLDDQIRQISERLQAMYTLRDIGPKVKQSPTQTIFSMGKDEDGEYIELVAYTFNPQSYNYGRPVGTAAKTMRLYFAGKDLSKIKTIVDDQNFYEQYKYYTKALHPGPVKGNPNDIQLATSFNKPTEVAEKSPDYQVKLADVENDPTNPNRIKFKRDFYIENLIYFEKLFRFTFEFQKRGASNGDVETIQRLKHSLRY
;
A
#
# COMPACT_ATOMS: atom_id res chain seq x y z
N MET A 1 4.22 -13.43 -57.40
CA MET A 1 5.13 -12.94 -56.35
C MET A 1 4.42 -11.80 -55.62
N LEU A 2 3.83 -12.09 -54.46
CA LEU A 2 4.22 -11.57 -53.12
C LEU A 2 4.30 -10.02 -53.08
N LYS A 3 3.60 -9.26 -52.23
CA LYS A 3 2.82 -9.51 -51.01
C LYS A 3 1.90 -8.29 -50.81
N LYS A 4 0.61 -8.52 -50.52
CA LYS A 4 -0.29 -7.49 -49.97
C LYS A 4 -0.07 -7.44 -48.45
N ILE A 5 0.24 -6.25 -47.94
CA ILE A 5 0.38 -5.97 -46.51
C ILE A 5 -1.03 -5.70 -45.96
N ASN A 6 -1.59 -6.68 -45.25
CA ASN A 6 -2.76 -6.49 -44.40
C ASN A 6 -2.24 -6.17 -42.98
N ILE A 7 -2.28 -4.89 -42.59
CA ILE A 7 -2.08 -4.49 -41.19
C ILE A 7 -3.43 -4.69 -40.50
N ALA A 8 -3.57 -5.83 -39.82
CA ALA A 8 -4.63 -6.04 -38.86
C ALA A 8 -4.33 -5.21 -37.61
N LEU A 9 -5.04 -4.10 -37.44
CA LEU A 9 -5.06 -3.31 -36.22
C LEU A 9 -5.87 -4.11 -35.18
N ALA A 10 -5.20 -4.97 -34.42
CA ALA A 10 -5.80 -5.66 -33.29
C ALA A 10 -5.81 -4.71 -32.08
N THR A 11 -6.83 -3.87 -32.01
CA THR A 11 -7.15 -3.07 -30.81
C THR A 11 -7.72 -4.02 -29.76
N LEU A 12 -6.86 -4.57 -28.91
CA LEU A 12 -7.27 -5.29 -27.71
C LEU A 12 -7.80 -4.24 -26.71
N ALA A 13 -9.10 -3.94 -26.80
CA ALA A 13 -9.79 -3.19 -25.77
C ALA A 13 -9.80 -4.05 -24.50
N MET A 14 -8.90 -3.78 -23.57
CA MET A 14 -9.01 -4.24 -22.18
C MET A 14 -10.29 -3.64 -21.61
N VAL A 15 -11.36 -4.43 -21.61
CA VAL A 15 -12.56 -4.13 -20.83
C VAL A 15 -12.16 -4.26 -19.36
N ALA A 16 -11.92 -3.13 -18.71
CA ALA A 16 -11.82 -3.08 -17.26
C ALA A 16 -13.19 -3.44 -16.69
N ILE A 17 -13.38 -4.70 -16.30
CA ILE A 17 -14.55 -5.15 -15.55
C ILE A 17 -14.38 -4.62 -14.13
N THR A 18 -14.86 -3.40 -13.88
CA THR A 18 -15.04 -2.87 -12.52
C THR A 18 -16.26 -3.57 -11.89
N THR A 19 -16.06 -4.79 -11.46
CA THR A 19 -16.97 -5.44 -10.52
C THR A 19 -16.67 -4.86 -9.14
N SER A 20 -17.65 -4.18 -8.55
CA SER A 20 -17.55 -3.62 -7.20
C SER A 20 -17.35 -4.74 -6.18
N ALA A 21 -16.66 -4.45 -5.08
CA ALA A 21 -16.41 -5.39 -3.99
C ALA A 21 -17.69 -6.10 -3.48
N SER A 22 -18.86 -5.45 -3.62
CA SER A 22 -20.18 -5.99 -3.28
C SER A 22 -20.58 -7.23 -4.10
N ALA A 23 -20.25 -7.29 -5.39
CA ALA A 23 -20.58 -8.44 -6.25
C ALA A 23 -19.76 -9.69 -5.89
N ILE A 24 -18.58 -9.48 -5.29
CA ILE A 24 -17.74 -10.56 -4.76
C ILE A 24 -18.38 -11.13 -3.50
N GLU A 25 -18.99 -10.31 -2.65
CA GLU A 25 -19.60 -10.76 -1.40
C GLU A 25 -20.86 -11.63 -1.61
N GLU A 26 -21.66 -11.30 -2.62
CA GLU A 26 -22.90 -12.02 -2.94
C GLU A 26 -22.64 -13.42 -3.52
N ALA A 27 -21.58 -13.58 -4.33
CA ALA A 27 -21.15 -14.86 -4.87
C ALA A 27 -20.68 -15.86 -3.80
N PHE A 28 -20.17 -15.38 -2.66
CA PHE A 28 -19.69 -16.25 -1.57
C PHE A 28 -20.81 -16.81 -0.68
N LYS A 29 -22.03 -16.24 -0.73
CA LYS A 29 -23.16 -16.69 0.11
C LYS A 29 -23.93 -17.88 -0.47
N ALA A 30 -23.80 -18.18 -1.77
CA ALA A 30 -24.58 -19.23 -2.45
C ALA A 30 -23.73 -20.47 -2.77
N GLY A 31 -23.92 -21.56 -2.03
CA GLY A 31 -22.97 -22.68 -2.06
C GLY A 31 -23.21 -23.80 -3.10
N LYS A 32 -22.19 -24.12 -3.92
CA LYS A 32 -21.96 -25.44 -4.59
C LYS A 32 -20.46 -25.79 -4.73
N ASP A 33 -20.00 -26.86 -4.08
CA ASP A 33 -18.59 -27.05 -3.71
C ASP A 33 -17.56 -27.38 -4.81
N SER A 34 -17.95 -27.80 -6.02
CA SER A 34 -17.00 -28.00 -7.13
C SER A 34 -16.83 -26.78 -8.04
N GLN A 35 -17.83 -25.89 -8.10
CA GLN A 35 -17.74 -24.60 -8.78
C GLN A 35 -16.98 -23.57 -7.92
N LYS A 36 -17.17 -23.60 -6.59
CA LYS A 36 -16.49 -22.69 -5.66
C LYS A 36 -14.96 -22.70 -5.76
N ALA A 37 -14.30 -23.83 -5.98
CA ALA A 37 -12.83 -23.88 -6.01
C ALA A 37 -12.24 -23.15 -7.24
N ALA A 38 -12.87 -23.32 -8.40
CA ALA A 38 -12.51 -22.58 -9.61
C ALA A 38 -12.81 -21.09 -9.46
N ASP A 39 -13.98 -20.76 -8.88
CA ASP A 39 -14.39 -19.38 -8.61
C ASP A 39 -13.46 -18.69 -7.59
N LEU A 40 -12.94 -19.43 -6.61
CA LEU A 40 -11.94 -18.96 -5.64
C LEU A 40 -10.61 -18.66 -6.32
N ALA A 41 -10.12 -19.57 -7.16
CA ALA A 41 -8.87 -19.38 -7.88
C ALA A 41 -8.96 -18.19 -8.86
N GLU A 42 -10.08 -18.03 -9.56
CA GLU A 42 -10.34 -16.88 -10.41
C GLU A 42 -10.45 -15.58 -9.62
N THR A 43 -11.15 -15.61 -8.48
CA THR A 43 -11.26 -14.47 -7.57
C THR A 43 -9.89 -14.05 -7.04
N GLU A 44 -9.09 -15.00 -6.58
CA GLU A 44 -7.74 -14.76 -6.09
C GLU A 44 -6.86 -14.17 -7.20
N LYS A 45 -6.92 -14.71 -8.41
CA LYS A 45 -6.19 -14.18 -9.57
C LYS A 45 -6.56 -12.74 -9.89
N ARG A 46 -7.85 -12.40 -9.87
CA ARG A 46 -8.30 -11.01 -10.11
C ARG A 46 -7.79 -10.06 -9.02
N LEU A 47 -7.77 -10.50 -7.76
CA LEU A 47 -7.20 -9.71 -6.66
C LEU A 47 -5.69 -9.53 -6.84
N ASP A 48 -4.98 -10.56 -7.31
CA ASP A 48 -3.55 -10.46 -7.64
C ASP A 48 -3.28 -9.45 -8.76
N ASP A 49 -4.11 -9.43 -9.79
CA ASP A 49 -4.01 -8.45 -10.87
C ASP A 49 -4.26 -7.02 -10.37
N GLN A 50 -5.22 -6.83 -9.46
CA GLN A 50 -5.43 -5.53 -8.81
C GLN A 50 -4.22 -5.10 -7.98
N ILE A 51 -3.64 -6.02 -7.19
CA ILE A 51 -2.43 -5.76 -6.41
C ILE A 51 -1.28 -5.32 -7.34
N ARG A 52 -1.07 -5.99 -8.47
CA ARG A 52 -0.04 -5.63 -9.46
C ARG A 52 -0.27 -4.24 -10.03
N GLN A 53 -1.50 -3.93 -10.46
CA GLN A 53 -1.85 -2.60 -11.00
C GLN A 53 -1.61 -1.47 -9.99
N ILE A 54 -1.94 -1.69 -8.71
CA ILE A 54 -1.65 -0.69 -7.68
C ILE A 54 -0.14 -0.58 -7.43
N SER A 55 0.57 -1.72 -7.44
CA SER A 55 2.02 -1.77 -7.27
C SER A 55 2.79 -1.06 -8.38
N GLU A 56 2.31 -1.12 -9.63
CA GLU A 56 2.87 -0.35 -10.75
C GLU A 56 2.73 1.17 -10.52
N ARG A 57 1.61 1.63 -9.96
CA ARG A 57 1.43 3.04 -9.58
C ARG A 57 2.36 3.44 -8.44
N LEU A 58 2.53 2.57 -7.44
CA LEU A 58 3.50 2.78 -6.36
C LEU A 58 4.94 2.79 -6.89
N GLN A 59 5.26 2.00 -7.92
CA GLN A 59 6.57 2.02 -8.56
C GLN A 59 6.89 3.40 -9.17
N ALA A 60 5.89 4.09 -9.74
CA ALA A 60 6.07 5.45 -10.26
C ALA A 60 6.48 6.47 -9.18
N MET A 61 6.30 6.15 -7.89
CA MET A 61 6.73 6.98 -6.76
C MET A 61 8.24 6.98 -6.53
N TYR A 62 9.04 6.28 -7.34
CA TYR A 62 10.50 6.34 -7.27
C TYR A 62 11.04 7.78 -7.36
N THR A 63 10.32 8.67 -8.05
CA THR A 63 10.68 10.10 -8.20
C THR A 63 10.67 10.86 -6.87
N LEU A 64 9.94 10.37 -5.85
CA LEU A 64 10.00 10.92 -4.51
C LEU A 64 11.37 10.75 -3.85
N ARG A 65 12.23 9.83 -4.32
CA ARG A 65 13.61 9.72 -3.83
C ARG A 65 14.43 10.96 -4.16
N ASP A 66 14.23 11.53 -5.35
CA ASP A 66 15.00 12.68 -5.83
C ASP A 66 14.62 13.98 -5.10
N ILE A 67 13.35 14.09 -4.70
CA ILE A 67 12.83 15.26 -3.97
C ILE A 67 12.74 15.04 -2.46
N GLY A 68 12.94 13.81 -1.99
CA GLY A 68 12.75 13.40 -0.60
C GLY A 68 13.46 14.27 0.44
N PRO A 69 14.75 14.62 0.27
CA PRO A 69 15.46 15.51 1.19
C PRO A 69 14.89 16.93 1.27
N LYS A 70 14.05 17.31 0.31
CA LYS A 70 13.40 18.63 0.20
C LYS A 70 11.93 18.58 0.60
N VAL A 71 11.38 17.41 0.95
CA VAL A 71 9.97 17.27 1.35
C VAL A 71 9.75 18.00 2.67
N LYS A 72 9.04 19.14 2.62
CA LYS A 72 8.70 19.94 3.82
C LYS A 72 7.27 19.73 4.31
N GLN A 73 6.43 19.10 3.49
CA GLN A 73 4.99 18.98 3.73
C GLN A 73 4.50 17.59 3.34
N SER A 74 3.71 16.99 4.22
CA SER A 74 3.00 15.74 4.04
C SER A 74 1.53 15.94 4.39
N PRO A 75 0.62 15.04 3.94
CA PRO A 75 -0.76 15.04 4.39
C PRO A 75 -0.89 15.04 5.92
N THR A 76 -2.00 15.58 6.43
CA THR A 76 -2.31 15.62 7.86
C THR A 76 -2.14 14.25 8.51
N GLN A 77 -1.55 14.21 9.71
CA GLN A 77 -1.26 12.98 10.46
C GLN A 77 -0.37 11.98 9.72
N THR A 78 0.41 12.43 8.73
CA THR A 78 1.38 11.58 8.05
C THR A 78 2.78 12.17 8.11
N ILE A 79 3.78 11.31 8.22
CA ILE A 79 5.20 11.67 8.20
C ILE A 79 5.83 10.97 7.01
N PHE A 80 6.43 11.74 6.11
CA PHE A 80 7.28 11.22 5.04
C PHE A 80 8.74 11.20 5.50
N SER A 81 9.43 10.10 5.23
CA SER A 81 10.85 9.99 5.54
C SER A 81 11.57 9.13 4.49
N MET A 82 12.90 9.23 4.46
CA MET A 82 13.77 8.33 3.73
C MET A 82 14.64 7.60 4.73
N GLY A 83 14.91 6.33 4.46
CA GLY A 83 15.72 5.51 5.34
C GLY A 83 16.44 4.39 4.62
N LYS A 84 17.20 3.63 5.41
CA LYS A 84 17.89 2.44 4.97
C LYS A 84 17.87 1.42 6.09
N ASP A 85 17.49 0.19 5.77
CA ASP A 85 17.56 -0.96 6.68
C ASP A 85 18.20 -2.16 5.95
N GLU A 86 18.10 -3.35 6.56
CA GLU A 86 18.63 -4.62 6.01
C GLU A 86 18.03 -4.98 4.64
N ASP A 87 16.82 -4.50 4.33
CA ASP A 87 16.14 -4.73 3.05
C ASP A 87 16.58 -3.74 1.95
N GLY A 88 17.28 -2.67 2.31
CA GLY A 88 17.82 -1.66 1.40
C GLY A 88 17.38 -0.24 1.72
N GLU A 89 17.61 0.68 0.78
CA GLU A 89 17.10 2.04 0.86
C GLU A 89 15.60 2.09 0.54
N TYR A 90 14.88 2.92 1.28
CA TYR A 90 13.44 3.08 1.11
C TYR A 90 12.99 4.52 1.27
N ILE A 91 11.82 4.80 0.71
CA ILE A 91 10.99 5.93 1.15
C ILE A 91 9.86 5.37 2.01
N GLU A 92 9.45 6.11 3.03
CA GLU A 92 8.37 5.69 3.92
C GLU A 92 7.34 6.78 4.14
N LEU A 93 6.11 6.33 4.38
CA LEU A 93 5.06 7.13 4.98
C LEU A 93 4.56 6.44 6.23
N VAL A 94 4.51 7.17 7.34
CA VAL A 94 3.84 6.75 8.57
C VAL A 94 2.56 7.55 8.69
N ALA A 95 1.41 6.88 8.72
CA ALA A 95 0.09 7.47 8.94
C ALA A 95 -0.42 7.12 10.34
N TYR A 96 -0.75 8.12 11.13
CA TYR A 96 -1.21 7.97 12.50
C TYR A 96 -2.73 8.06 12.57
N THR A 97 -3.32 7.21 13.41
CA THR A 97 -4.71 7.31 13.84
C THR A 97 -4.80 7.10 15.35
N PHE A 98 -5.89 7.59 15.94
CA PHE A 98 -6.22 7.32 17.32
C PHE A 98 -7.26 6.21 17.40
N ASN A 99 -7.12 5.33 18.40
CA ASN A 99 -8.10 4.30 18.67
C ASN A 99 -9.09 4.82 19.72
N PRO A 100 -10.37 5.00 19.36
CA PRO A 100 -11.37 5.41 20.33
C PRO A 100 -11.75 4.24 21.23
N GLN A 101 -12.09 4.52 22.50
CA GLN A 101 -12.58 3.50 23.45
C GLN A 101 -13.85 2.78 22.99
N SER A 102 -14.61 3.39 22.07
CA SER A 102 -15.84 2.87 21.49
C SER A 102 -15.93 3.34 20.04
N TYR A 103 -16.54 2.51 19.18
CA TYR A 103 -16.46 2.55 17.71
C TYR A 103 -16.78 3.91 17.06
N ASN A 104 -17.45 4.85 17.74
CA ASN A 104 -17.80 6.16 17.16
C ASN A 104 -17.59 7.40 18.06
N TYR A 105 -17.46 7.28 19.40
CA TYR A 105 -17.45 8.46 20.31
C TYR A 105 -16.64 8.27 21.61
N GLY A 106 -15.74 7.29 21.66
CA GLY A 106 -14.89 7.07 22.83
C GLY A 106 -13.73 8.06 22.93
N ARG A 107 -13.25 8.31 24.17
CA ARG A 107 -11.96 8.99 24.36
C ARG A 107 -10.86 8.17 23.69
N PRO A 108 -9.80 8.80 23.13
CA PRO A 108 -8.68 8.05 22.59
C PRO A 108 -8.02 7.25 23.70
N VAL A 109 -8.02 5.92 23.57
CA VAL A 109 -7.39 4.97 24.52
C VAL A 109 -6.14 4.34 23.96
N GLY A 110 -5.80 4.65 22.71
CA GLY A 110 -4.68 4.08 22.02
C GLY A 110 -4.30 4.85 20.77
N THR A 111 -3.22 4.42 20.16
CA THR A 111 -2.72 4.92 18.88
C THR A 111 -2.46 3.76 17.96
N ALA A 112 -2.79 3.92 16.69
CA ALA A 112 -2.32 3.02 15.66
C ALA A 112 -1.52 3.80 14.62
N ALA A 113 -0.35 3.29 14.28
CA ALA A 113 0.47 3.78 13.20
C ALA A 113 0.51 2.74 12.09
N LYS A 114 0.09 3.13 10.89
CA LYS A 114 0.30 2.34 9.68
C LYS A 114 1.51 2.92 8.96
N THR A 115 2.46 2.09 8.62
CA THR A 115 3.65 2.49 7.86
C THR A 115 3.71 1.72 6.56
N MET A 116 4.03 2.39 5.47
CA MET A 116 4.41 1.75 4.22
C MET A 116 5.81 2.20 3.82
N ARG A 117 6.74 1.24 3.73
CA ARG A 117 8.06 1.45 3.15
C ARG A 117 8.11 0.87 1.74
N LEU A 118 8.57 1.68 0.79
CA LEU A 118 8.78 1.29 -0.61
C LEU A 118 10.28 1.20 -0.88
N TYR A 119 10.74 -0.01 -1.24
CA TYR A 119 12.15 -0.28 -1.52
C TYR A 119 12.40 -0.31 -3.01
N PHE A 120 13.40 0.41 -3.49
CA PHE A 120 13.67 0.56 -4.91
C PHE A 120 15.05 0.02 -5.31
N ALA A 121 15.08 -0.79 -6.37
CA ALA A 121 16.29 -1.16 -7.09
C ALA A 121 16.35 -0.31 -8.38
N GLY A 122 17.04 0.83 -8.31
CA GLY A 122 16.94 1.85 -9.36
C GLY A 122 15.52 2.43 -9.42
N LYS A 123 14.82 2.22 -10.55
CA LYS A 123 13.41 2.64 -10.74
C LYS A 123 12.41 1.51 -10.45
N ASP A 124 12.89 0.28 -10.29
CA ASP A 124 12.02 -0.87 -10.09
C ASP A 124 11.66 -1.00 -8.60
N LEU A 125 10.37 -1.20 -8.32
CA LEU A 125 9.88 -1.43 -6.97
C LEU A 125 10.21 -2.87 -6.57
N SER A 126 11.19 -3.01 -5.69
CA SER A 126 11.76 -4.31 -5.30
C SER A 126 10.97 -4.98 -4.18
N LYS A 127 10.49 -4.21 -3.20
CA LYS A 127 9.72 -4.71 -2.05
C LYS A 127 8.75 -3.63 -1.55
N ILE A 128 7.63 -4.07 -0.98
CA ILE A 128 6.75 -3.24 -0.15
C ILE A 128 6.75 -3.85 1.25
N LYS A 129 7.07 -3.04 2.27
CA LYS A 129 6.89 -3.42 3.68
C LYS A 129 5.76 -2.59 4.27
N THR A 130 4.69 -3.25 4.69
CA THR A 130 3.61 -2.63 5.46
C THR A 130 3.79 -3.01 6.92
N ILE A 131 3.64 -2.04 7.82
CA ILE A 131 3.69 -2.23 9.27
C ILE A 131 2.43 -1.61 9.86
N VAL A 132 1.79 -2.33 10.78
CA VAL A 132 0.70 -1.84 11.62
C VAL A 132 1.17 -2.00 13.06
N ASP A 133 1.47 -0.87 13.69
CA ASP A 133 1.83 -0.79 15.10
C ASP A 133 0.63 -0.21 15.86
N ASP A 134 -0.07 -1.06 16.59
CA ASP A 134 -1.28 -0.74 17.34
C ASP A 134 -1.02 -0.85 18.84
N GLN A 135 -1.29 0.21 19.59
CA GLN A 135 -1.10 0.25 21.02
C GLN A 135 -2.36 0.75 21.72
N ASN A 136 -2.86 -0.02 22.68
CA ASN A 136 -3.94 0.35 23.57
C ASN A 136 -3.39 0.59 24.97
N PHE A 137 -3.47 1.83 25.45
CA PHE A 137 -2.97 2.25 26.75
C PHE A 137 -3.92 1.88 27.90
N TYR A 138 -5.21 1.70 27.61
CA TYR A 138 -6.21 1.31 28.61
C TYR A 138 -6.12 -0.17 28.94
N GLU A 139 -6.13 -1.03 27.92
CA GLU A 139 -6.02 -2.49 28.09
C GLU A 139 -4.56 -2.97 28.15
N GLN A 140 -3.60 -2.04 28.04
CA GLN A 140 -2.16 -2.29 28.16
C GLN A 140 -1.65 -3.37 27.20
N TYR A 141 -2.13 -3.35 25.96
CA TYR A 141 -1.60 -4.23 24.92
C TYR A 141 -1.01 -3.45 23.74
N LYS A 142 -0.13 -4.13 23.03
CA LYS A 142 0.52 -3.67 21.81
C LYS A 142 0.60 -4.81 20.80
N TYR A 143 0.13 -4.56 19.59
CA TYR A 143 0.32 -5.45 18.44
C TYR A 143 1.24 -4.79 17.43
N TYR A 144 2.26 -5.52 17.02
CA TYR A 144 3.10 -5.15 15.88
C TYR A 144 2.91 -6.19 14.79
N THR A 145 2.30 -5.80 13.67
CA THR A 145 2.07 -6.69 12.52
C THR A 145 2.76 -6.13 11.30
N LYS A 146 3.47 -6.97 10.54
CA LYS A 146 4.12 -6.58 9.29
C LYS A 146 3.77 -7.53 8.15
N ALA A 147 3.69 -6.97 6.95
CA ALA A 147 3.59 -7.70 5.70
C ALA A 147 4.72 -7.26 4.76
N LEU A 148 5.53 -8.20 4.30
CA LEU A 148 6.62 -7.97 3.35
C LEU A 148 6.26 -8.59 2.00
N HIS A 149 5.99 -7.77 0.99
CA HIS A 149 5.74 -8.21 -0.38
C HIS A 149 7.01 -8.12 -1.21
N PRO A 150 7.65 -9.25 -1.56
CA PRO A 150 8.78 -9.26 -2.49
C PRO A 150 8.28 -9.10 -3.93
N GLY A 151 9.00 -8.32 -4.75
CA GLY A 151 8.72 -8.17 -6.19
C GLY A 151 7.27 -7.77 -6.52
N PRO A 152 6.71 -6.70 -5.96
CA PRO A 152 5.27 -6.37 -6.04
C PRO A 152 4.69 -6.19 -7.45
N VAL A 153 5.53 -5.87 -8.45
CA VAL A 153 5.08 -5.69 -9.85
C VAL A 153 5.16 -6.98 -10.66
N LYS A 154 6.24 -7.76 -10.51
CA LYS A 154 6.54 -8.94 -11.37
C LYS A 154 6.40 -10.27 -10.66
N GLY A 155 6.38 -10.27 -9.33
CA GLY A 155 6.34 -11.44 -8.47
C GLY A 155 4.91 -11.91 -8.17
N ASN A 156 4.82 -12.94 -7.34
CA ASN A 156 3.55 -13.51 -6.91
C ASN A 156 3.11 -12.86 -5.58
N PRO A 157 1.92 -12.25 -5.49
CA PRO A 157 1.40 -11.75 -4.20
C PRO A 157 1.31 -12.81 -3.10
N ASN A 158 1.24 -14.10 -3.45
CA ASN A 158 1.28 -15.17 -2.45
C ASN A 158 2.66 -15.38 -1.79
N ASP A 159 3.72 -14.74 -2.31
CA ASP A 159 5.05 -14.74 -1.69
C ASP A 159 5.15 -13.72 -0.53
N ILE A 160 4.07 -12.99 -0.22
CA ILE A 160 4.01 -12.07 0.92
C ILE A 160 4.31 -12.83 2.21
N GLN A 161 5.22 -12.28 3.01
CA GLN A 161 5.52 -12.79 4.35
C GLN A 161 4.78 -11.94 5.39
N LEU A 162 3.98 -12.60 6.22
CA LEU A 162 3.24 -11.99 7.32
C LEU A 162 3.93 -12.32 8.63
N ALA A 163 3.96 -11.36 9.54
CA ALA A 163 4.45 -11.59 10.89
C ALA A 163 3.72 -10.72 11.91
N THR A 164 3.50 -11.25 13.11
CA THR A 164 2.84 -10.53 14.20
C THR A 164 3.60 -10.75 15.50
N SER A 165 3.63 -9.72 16.35
CA SER A 165 4.13 -9.76 17.71
C SER A 165 3.14 -9.14 18.67
N PHE A 166 3.09 -9.66 19.89
CA PHE A 166 2.25 -9.17 20.97
C PHE A 166 3.10 -8.67 22.14
N ASN A 167 2.82 -7.47 22.62
CA ASN A 167 3.46 -6.84 23.78
C ASN A 167 4.99 -6.78 23.73
N LYS A 168 5.56 -6.69 22.53
CA LYS A 168 7.00 -6.50 22.31
C LYS A 168 7.33 -5.06 21.93
N PRO A 169 8.49 -4.53 22.36
CA PRO A 169 9.04 -3.29 21.79
C PRO A 169 9.18 -3.40 20.26
N THR A 170 8.95 -2.31 19.54
CA THR A 170 8.90 -2.30 18.06
C THR A 170 10.19 -2.86 17.44
N GLU A 171 11.36 -2.49 17.97
CA GLU A 171 12.67 -2.96 17.46
C GLU A 171 12.84 -4.47 17.61
N VAL A 172 12.31 -5.05 18.70
CA VAL A 172 12.37 -6.48 18.98
C VAL A 172 11.34 -7.22 18.11
N ALA A 173 10.12 -6.68 18.01
CA ALA A 173 9.06 -7.23 17.18
C ALA A 173 9.43 -7.27 15.68
N GLU A 174 10.17 -6.26 15.19
CA GLU A 174 10.62 -6.22 13.81
C GLU A 174 11.64 -7.32 13.49
N LYS A 175 12.52 -7.67 14.43
CA LYS A 175 13.61 -8.67 14.24
C LYS A 175 13.23 -10.09 14.63
N SER A 176 12.40 -10.26 15.66
CA SER A 176 12.07 -11.55 16.25
C SER A 176 10.58 -11.63 16.60
N PRO A 177 9.72 -11.71 15.55
CA PRO A 177 8.29 -11.75 15.74
C PRO A 177 7.82 -13.07 16.37
N ASP A 178 6.69 -13.03 17.08
CA ASP A 178 6.10 -14.20 17.75
C ASP A 178 5.54 -15.23 16.76
N TYR A 179 4.96 -14.73 15.67
CA TYR A 179 4.38 -15.56 14.63
C TYR A 179 4.80 -15.07 13.25
N GLN A 180 5.05 -16.01 12.34
CA GLN A 180 5.38 -15.75 10.94
C GLN A 180 4.71 -16.79 10.05
N VAL A 181 4.18 -16.35 8.91
CA VAL A 181 3.58 -17.24 7.91
C VAL A 181 3.74 -16.62 6.52
N LYS A 182 3.98 -17.45 5.50
CA LYS A 182 3.90 -16.99 4.11
C LYS A 182 2.44 -17.00 3.69
N LEU A 183 2.01 -16.01 2.91
CA LEU A 183 0.63 -15.92 2.45
C LEU A 183 0.23 -17.17 1.66
N ALA A 184 1.13 -17.77 0.87
CA ALA A 184 0.90 -19.04 0.19
C ALA A 184 0.46 -20.18 1.12
N ASP A 185 0.97 -20.22 2.35
CA ASP A 185 0.68 -21.26 3.36
C ASP A 185 -0.61 -20.98 4.15
N VAL A 186 -1.21 -19.80 3.97
CA VAL A 186 -2.49 -19.45 4.59
C VAL A 186 -3.63 -20.18 3.88
N GLU A 187 -4.54 -20.74 4.67
CA GLU A 187 -5.73 -21.45 4.22
C GLU A 187 -6.55 -20.60 3.24
N ASN A 188 -7.00 -21.24 2.16
CA ASN A 188 -7.81 -20.58 1.13
C ASN A 188 -8.76 -21.58 0.45
N ASP A 189 -9.67 -22.11 1.24
CA ASP A 189 -10.75 -22.98 0.77
C ASP A 189 -12.12 -22.27 0.84
N PRO A 190 -13.20 -22.88 0.32
CA PRO A 190 -14.51 -22.24 0.28
C PRO A 190 -15.13 -21.89 1.64
N THR A 191 -14.71 -22.54 2.71
CA THR A 191 -15.16 -22.24 4.07
C THR A 191 -14.28 -21.16 4.71
N ASN A 192 -12.97 -21.24 4.48
CA ASN A 192 -11.97 -20.34 5.05
C ASN A 192 -11.11 -19.67 3.96
N PRO A 193 -11.65 -18.71 3.18
CA PRO A 193 -10.91 -18.05 2.10
C PRO A 193 -9.97 -16.95 2.66
N ASN A 194 -9.06 -17.30 3.57
CA ASN A 194 -8.31 -16.32 4.36
C ASN A 194 -7.30 -15.52 3.52
N ARG A 195 -6.70 -16.12 2.48
CA ARG A 195 -5.85 -15.35 1.52
C ARG A 195 -6.66 -14.31 0.76
N ILE A 196 -7.85 -14.67 0.28
CA ILE A 196 -8.74 -13.75 -0.42
C ILE A 196 -9.19 -12.61 0.51
N LYS A 197 -9.60 -12.93 1.75
CA LYS A 197 -9.95 -11.92 2.78
C LYS A 197 -8.78 -10.98 3.03
N PHE A 198 -7.56 -11.48 3.23
CA PHE A 198 -6.38 -10.64 3.40
C PHE A 198 -6.17 -9.69 2.21
N LYS A 199 -6.22 -10.21 0.98
CA LYS A 199 -6.01 -9.41 -0.24
C LYS A 199 -7.09 -8.34 -0.40
N ARG A 200 -8.36 -8.73 -0.31
CA ARG A 200 -9.55 -7.88 -0.55
C ARG A 200 -9.78 -6.88 0.57
N ASP A 201 -9.84 -7.35 1.81
CA ASP A 201 -10.34 -6.57 2.95
C ASP A 201 -9.25 -5.71 3.60
N PHE A 202 -7.97 -6.07 3.40
CA PHE A 202 -6.85 -5.34 3.96
C PHE A 202 -5.88 -4.82 2.90
N TYR A 203 -5.26 -5.70 2.13
CA TYR A 203 -4.03 -5.35 1.42
C TYR A 203 -4.28 -4.37 0.26
N ILE A 204 -5.30 -4.62 -0.57
CA ILE A 204 -5.67 -3.71 -1.67
C ILE A 204 -6.06 -2.33 -1.15
N GLU A 205 -6.92 -2.26 -0.12
CA GLU A 205 -7.33 -0.99 0.48
C GLU A 205 -6.14 -0.24 1.07
N ASN A 206 -5.23 -0.96 1.74
CA ASN A 206 -3.99 -0.39 2.27
C ASN A 206 -3.09 0.16 1.17
N LEU A 207 -2.88 -0.58 0.07
CA LEU A 207 -2.09 -0.12 -1.07
C LEU A 207 -2.70 1.13 -1.71
N ILE A 208 -4.02 1.18 -1.93
CA ILE A 208 -4.72 2.33 -2.49
C ILE A 208 -4.60 3.54 -1.56
N TYR A 209 -4.76 3.34 -0.26
CA TYR A 209 -4.63 4.41 0.72
C TYR A 209 -3.24 5.05 0.67
N PHE A 210 -2.17 4.25 0.75
CA PHE A 210 -0.81 4.78 0.72
C PHE A 210 -0.40 5.33 -0.65
N GLU A 211 -0.88 4.76 -1.77
CA GLU A 211 -0.65 5.33 -3.10
C GLU A 211 -1.18 6.77 -3.18
N LYS A 212 -2.38 7.02 -2.64
CA LYS A 212 -2.94 8.37 -2.56
C LYS A 212 -2.07 9.30 -1.70
N LEU A 213 -1.60 8.83 -0.55
CA LEU A 213 -0.75 9.63 0.35
C LEU A 213 0.61 9.97 -0.28
N PHE A 214 1.27 9.02 -0.94
CA PHE A 214 2.51 9.28 -1.68
C PHE A 214 2.28 10.31 -2.79
N ARG A 215 1.20 10.17 -3.55
CA ARG A 215 0.84 11.14 -4.59
C ARG A 215 0.57 12.53 -4.03
N PHE A 216 -0.15 12.65 -2.91
CA PHE A 216 -0.39 13.95 -2.26
C PHE A 216 0.89 14.56 -1.72
N THR A 217 1.79 13.76 -1.16
CA THR A 217 3.11 14.22 -0.72
C THR A 217 3.89 14.82 -1.89
N PHE A 218 3.89 14.14 -3.05
CA PHE A 218 4.50 14.66 -4.27
C PHE A 218 3.88 15.99 -4.73
N GLU A 219 2.54 16.07 -4.78
CA GLU A 219 1.82 17.27 -5.20
C GLU A 219 2.02 18.47 -4.27
N PHE A 220 2.11 18.25 -2.95
CA PHE A 220 2.41 19.32 -1.99
C PHE A 220 3.79 19.93 -2.23
N GLN A 221 4.78 19.13 -2.62
CA GLN A 221 6.10 19.68 -2.96
C GLN A 221 6.07 20.52 -4.24
N LYS A 222 5.32 20.07 -5.24
CA LYS A 222 5.17 20.81 -6.51
C LYS A 222 4.48 22.17 -6.30
N ARG A 223 3.42 22.22 -5.49
CA ARG A 223 2.66 23.45 -5.20
C ARG A 223 3.35 24.37 -4.19
N GLY A 224 3.97 23.79 -3.16
CA GLY A 224 4.67 24.55 -2.13
C GLY A 224 5.87 25.30 -2.69
N ALA A 225 6.65 24.66 -3.57
CA ALA A 225 7.73 25.32 -4.30
C ALA A 225 7.19 26.40 -5.25
N SER A 226 6.09 26.13 -5.99
CA SER A 226 5.60 27.11 -6.97
C SER A 226 5.03 28.39 -6.35
N ASN A 227 4.34 28.32 -5.21
CA ASN A 227 3.61 29.48 -4.70
C ASN A 227 4.46 30.36 -3.78
N GLY A 228 5.21 29.75 -2.86
CA GLY A 228 6.07 30.50 -1.92
C GLY A 228 7.25 31.16 -2.62
N ASP A 229 7.88 30.47 -3.57
CA ASP A 229 9.02 31.02 -4.31
C ASP A 229 8.56 32.13 -5.27
N VAL A 230 7.41 31.97 -5.95
CA VAL A 230 6.84 33.01 -6.82
C VAL A 230 6.46 34.25 -6.01
N GLU A 231 5.81 34.10 -4.85
CA GLU A 231 5.46 35.24 -4.00
C GLU A 231 6.73 35.94 -3.47
N THR A 232 7.74 35.17 -3.05
CA THR A 232 9.02 35.72 -2.57
C THR A 232 9.74 36.49 -3.68
N ILE A 233 9.83 35.91 -4.88
CA ILE A 233 10.41 36.57 -6.06
C ILE A 233 9.61 37.82 -6.44
N GLN A 234 8.27 37.78 -6.39
CA GLN A 234 7.43 38.94 -6.65
C GLN A 234 7.66 40.07 -5.63
N ARG A 235 7.78 39.74 -4.34
CA ARG A 235 8.13 40.72 -3.29
C ARG A 235 9.48 41.37 -3.54
N LEU A 236 10.51 40.59 -3.90
CA LEU A 236 11.83 41.11 -4.27
C LEU A 236 11.80 41.97 -5.55
N LYS A 237 10.98 41.60 -6.54
CA LYS A 237 10.77 42.45 -7.72
C LYS A 237 10.07 43.77 -7.38
N HIS A 238 9.11 43.74 -6.46
CA HIS A 238 8.43 44.95 -6.02
C HIS A 238 9.34 45.88 -5.20
N SER A 239 10.34 45.36 -4.49
CA SER A 239 11.32 46.21 -3.78
C SER A 239 12.27 46.98 -4.70
N LEU A 240 12.34 46.62 -5.99
CA LEU A 240 13.11 47.35 -7.00
C LEU A 240 12.32 48.50 -7.65
N ARG A 241 11.06 48.72 -7.25
CA ARG A 241 10.31 49.93 -7.62
C ARG A 241 10.71 51.06 -6.67
N TYR A 242 11.72 51.82 -7.10
CA TYR A 242 12.08 53.13 -6.58
C TYR A 242 12.18 54.11 -7.76
#